data_AF-A0AAU3NLT8-F1
#
_entry.id   AF-A0AAU3NLT8-F1
#
_cell.length_a   1.000
_cell.length_b   1.000
_cell.length_c   1.000
_cell.angle_alpha   90.00
_cell.angle_beta   90.00
_cell.angle_gamma   90.00
#
_symmetry.space_group_name_H-M   'P 1'
#
loop_
_entity.id
_entity.type
_entity.pdbx_description
1 polymer ?
#
loop_
_entity_poly.entity_id
_entity_poly.type
_entity_poly.pdbx_seq_one_letter_code
_entity_poly.pdbx_strand_id
1 'polypeptide(L)'
;MTDDLPEWLRTQLDEDERIAKDATPGPWWHNPGKQWLGPDAFEKYDLRQGEEFVGYGGPHPFTGAVASTGPASNMQGMKDAAFIAAHDPARVLREIDAKRQMIETITRRYEASKASSTSTSLGAEWVVRADVLRLLALPYADRPGYREEWRP
;
A
#
# COMPACT_ATOMS: atom_id res chain seq x y z
N MET A 1 -28.29 1.74 -1.98
CA MET A 1 -27.37 2.08 -3.09
C MET A 1 -25.91 2.04 -2.61
N THR A 2 -25.53 1.02 -1.84
CA THR A 2 -24.19 0.84 -1.27
C THR A 2 -23.72 -0.61 -1.37
N ASP A 3 -24.52 -1.49 -1.97
CA ASP A 3 -24.27 -2.94 -1.98
C ASP A 3 -23.08 -3.29 -2.89
N ASP A 4 -22.82 -2.48 -3.93
CA ASP A 4 -21.70 -2.67 -4.86
C ASP A 4 -20.35 -2.19 -4.30
N LEU A 5 -20.34 -1.28 -3.31
CA LEU A 5 -19.12 -0.63 -2.82
C LEU A 5 -18.14 -1.65 -2.18
N PRO A 6 -18.57 -2.59 -1.31
CA PRO A 6 -17.70 -3.65 -0.81
C PRO A 6 -17.06 -4.50 -1.92
N GLU A 7 -17.80 -4.82 -2.98
CA GLU A 7 -17.28 -5.62 -4.09
C GLU A 7 -16.25 -4.81 -4.89
N TRP A 8 -16.59 -3.56 -5.22
CA TRP A 8 -15.67 -2.67 -5.93
C TRP A 8 -14.37 -2.43 -5.14
N LEU A 9 -14.44 -2.24 -3.81
CA LEU A 9 -13.27 -2.13 -2.95
C LEU A 9 -12.40 -3.38 -2.97
N ARG A 10 -13.00 -4.58 -3.00
CA ARG A 10 -12.24 -5.84 -3.12
C ARG A 10 -11.47 -5.87 -4.44
N THR A 11 -12.10 -5.47 -5.56
CA THR A 11 -11.42 -5.36 -6.86
C THR A 11 -10.23 -4.39 -6.81
N GLN A 12 -10.37 -3.25 -6.14
CA GLN A 12 -9.24 -2.31 -6.00
C GLN A 12 -8.09 -2.91 -5.18
N LEU A 13 -8.41 -3.61 -4.09
CA LEU A 13 -7.42 -4.28 -3.26
C LEU A 13 -6.75 -5.47 -3.97
N ASP A 14 -7.45 -6.16 -4.87
CA ASP A 14 -6.87 -7.22 -5.69
C ASP A 14 -5.83 -6.66 -6.67
N GLU A 15 -6.12 -5.53 -7.30
CA GLU A 15 -5.17 -4.85 -8.19
C GLU A 15 -3.95 -4.33 -7.41
N ASP A 16 -4.16 -3.73 -6.24
CA ASP A 16 -3.07 -3.27 -5.38
C ASP A 16 -2.21 -4.43 -4.88
N GLU A 17 -2.83 -5.56 -4.54
CA GLU A 17 -2.11 -6.78 -4.14
C GLU A 17 -1.27 -7.31 -5.29
N ARG A 18 -1.81 -7.32 -6.52
CA ARG A 18 -1.08 -7.74 -7.72
C ARG A 18 0.14 -6.85 -7.94
N ILE A 19 -0.04 -5.53 -7.92
CA ILE A 19 1.06 -4.55 -8.08
C ILE A 19 2.12 -4.74 -7.00
N ALA A 20 1.71 -4.94 -5.74
CA ALA A 20 2.65 -5.18 -4.64
C ALA A 20 3.42 -6.50 -4.79
N LYS A 21 2.77 -7.58 -5.25
CA LYS A 21 3.42 -8.89 -5.47
C LYS A 21 4.37 -8.87 -6.67
N ASP A 22 4.10 -8.06 -7.69
CA ASP A 22 4.96 -7.90 -8.86
C ASP A 22 6.23 -7.08 -8.55
N ALA A 23 6.22 -6.28 -7.48
CA ALA A 23 7.38 -5.53 -7.01
C ALA A 23 8.44 -6.44 -6.35
N THR A 24 9.67 -5.93 -6.22
CA THR A 24 10.73 -6.63 -5.49
C THR A 24 10.30 -6.89 -4.04
N PRO A 25 10.31 -8.15 -3.54
CA PRO A 25 9.85 -8.44 -2.19
C PRO A 25 10.59 -7.64 -1.11
N GLY A 26 9.84 -7.13 -0.15
CA GLY A 26 10.37 -6.48 1.04
C GLY A 26 10.92 -7.47 2.09
N PRO A 27 11.41 -6.98 3.25
CA PRO A 27 11.44 -5.56 3.63
C PRO A 27 12.49 -4.81 2.83
N TRP A 28 12.12 -3.60 2.41
CA TRP A 28 13.08 -2.68 1.86
C TRP A 28 13.77 -1.88 2.98
N TRP A 29 14.98 -1.42 2.72
CA TRP A 29 15.75 -0.61 3.66
C TRP A 29 16.41 0.55 2.95
N HIS A 30 16.52 1.67 3.66
CA HIS A 30 17.23 2.87 3.21
C HIS A 30 18.53 3.01 3.98
N ASN A 31 19.64 3.28 3.28
CA ASN A 31 20.93 3.58 3.89
C ASN A 31 21.42 4.99 3.49
N PRO A 32 21.33 5.97 4.40
CA PRO A 32 21.71 7.35 4.11
C PRO A 32 23.23 7.57 4.06
N GLY A 33 24.05 6.55 4.34
CA GLY A 33 25.50 6.63 4.34
C GLY A 33 26.19 6.18 3.05
N LYS A 34 25.42 5.74 2.03
CA LYS A 34 25.97 5.31 0.73
C LYS A 34 25.52 6.27 -0.38
N GLN A 35 26.40 6.56 -1.36
CA GLN A 35 26.14 7.47 -2.47
C GLN A 35 26.09 6.72 -3.81
N TRP A 36 25.27 7.20 -4.75
CA TRP A 36 25.29 6.75 -6.15
C TRP A 36 26.55 7.29 -6.86
N LEU A 37 27.37 6.40 -7.44
CA LEU A 37 28.69 6.75 -8.00
C LEU A 37 28.69 6.97 -9.53
N GLY A 38 27.53 6.94 -10.19
CA GLY A 38 27.43 7.12 -11.64
C GLY A 38 27.48 5.82 -12.46
N PRO A 39 27.15 5.86 -13.76
CA PRO A 39 27.20 4.70 -14.64
C PRO A 39 28.62 4.15 -14.82
N ASP A 40 29.64 5.02 -14.79
CA ASP A 40 31.05 4.65 -14.92
C ASP A 40 31.60 3.91 -13.69
N ALA A 41 30.85 3.89 -12.58
CA ALA A 41 31.26 3.22 -11.35
C ALA A 41 30.97 1.70 -11.36
N PHE A 42 30.09 1.22 -12.24
CA PHE A 42 29.71 -0.20 -12.32
C PHE A 42 30.88 -1.12 -12.70
N GLU A 43 31.85 -0.62 -13.46
CA GLU A 43 33.06 -1.39 -13.83
C GLU A 43 34.25 -1.12 -12.91
N LYS A 44 34.22 -0.02 -12.14
CA LYS A 44 35.41 0.50 -11.43
C LYS A 44 35.42 0.26 -9.92
N TYR A 45 34.27 0.00 -9.30
CA TYR A 45 34.16 -0.20 -7.85
C TYR A 45 33.57 -1.57 -7.51
N ASP A 46 34.01 -2.14 -6.39
CA ASP A 46 33.37 -3.33 -5.79
C ASP A 46 31.87 -3.03 -5.64
N LEU A 47 31.01 -3.88 -6.22
CA LEU A 47 29.53 -3.77 -6.17
C LEU A 47 28.99 -3.66 -4.74
N ARG A 48 29.82 -3.91 -3.72
CA ARG A 48 29.54 -3.64 -2.31
C ARG A 48 29.58 -2.14 -1.93
N GLN A 49 30.04 -1.22 -2.79
CA GLN A 49 30.34 0.17 -2.45
C GLN A 49 29.46 1.28 -3.10
N GLY A 50 28.53 0.98 -4.01
CA GLY A 50 27.48 1.93 -4.47
C GLY A 50 26.11 1.29 -4.27
N GLU A 51 25.02 1.94 -3.89
CA GLU A 51 24.49 3.27 -4.22
C GLU A 51 23.77 3.90 -3.00
N GLU A 52 23.19 5.10 -3.13
CA GLU A 52 22.13 5.60 -2.24
C GLU A 52 20.84 4.91 -2.70
N PHE A 53 20.31 3.97 -1.92
CA PHE A 53 19.29 3.05 -2.42
C PHE A 53 18.24 2.70 -1.39
N VAL A 54 17.02 2.50 -1.91
CA VAL A 54 16.11 1.55 -1.31
C VAL A 54 16.57 0.17 -1.76
N GLY A 55 17.04 -0.62 -0.81
CA GLY A 55 17.55 -1.96 -1.04
C GLY A 55 16.60 -3.03 -0.57
N TYR A 56 16.74 -4.22 -1.14
CA TYR A 56 16.17 -5.44 -0.60
C TYR A 56 17.29 -6.36 -0.12
N GLY A 57 16.95 -7.34 0.71
CA GLY A 57 17.91 -8.35 1.17
C GLY A 57 18.80 -7.91 2.34
N GLY A 58 18.28 -7.15 3.31
CA GLY A 58 18.90 -6.80 4.62
C GLY A 58 20.35 -7.29 4.89
N PRO A 59 20.60 -8.17 5.87
CA PRO A 59 21.91 -8.82 6.07
C PRO A 59 22.14 -10.03 5.12
N HIS A 60 21.40 -10.12 4.01
CA HIS A 60 21.47 -11.23 3.05
C HIS A 60 22.66 -11.04 2.09
N PRO A 61 23.28 -12.12 1.57
CA PRO A 61 24.40 -12.02 0.60
C PRO A 61 24.00 -11.44 -0.77
N PHE A 62 22.72 -11.17 -1.01
CA PHE A 62 22.24 -10.55 -2.24
C PHE A 62 21.62 -9.21 -1.89
N THR A 63 22.21 -8.14 -2.44
CA THR A 63 21.74 -6.77 -2.32
C THR A 63 21.54 -6.21 -3.72
N GLY A 64 20.40 -5.57 -3.96
CA GLY A 64 20.12 -4.86 -5.21
C GLY A 64 19.43 -3.53 -4.95
N ALA A 65 19.43 -2.67 -5.96
CA ALA A 65 18.80 -1.35 -5.92
C ALA A 65 17.35 -1.43 -6.44
N VAL A 66 16.41 -0.91 -5.64
CA VAL A 66 14.98 -0.75 -6.02
C VAL A 66 14.76 0.62 -6.65
N ALA A 67 15.37 1.67 -6.10
CA ALA A 67 15.24 3.04 -6.60
C ALA A 67 16.48 3.87 -6.24
N SER A 68 16.82 4.80 -7.13
CA SER A 68 17.74 5.91 -6.90
C SER A 68 16.94 7.21 -6.94
N THR A 69 17.07 8.04 -5.90
CA THR A 69 16.22 9.22 -5.68
C THR A 69 17.09 10.48 -5.63
N GLY A 70 16.90 11.39 -6.59
CA GLY A 70 17.62 12.68 -6.68
C GLY A 70 19.09 12.60 -7.11
N PRO A 71 19.75 13.72 -7.49
CA PRO A 71 21.21 13.78 -7.49
C PRO A 71 21.72 13.41 -6.09
N ALA A 72 22.67 12.47 -6.04
CA ALA A 72 23.20 11.90 -4.80
C ALA A 72 23.43 12.97 -3.71
N SER A 73 23.12 12.65 -2.46
CA SER A 73 23.27 13.57 -1.31
C SER A 73 22.39 14.83 -1.36
N ASN A 74 21.35 14.87 -2.20
CA ASN A 74 20.34 15.91 -2.08
C ASN A 74 19.34 15.56 -0.95
N MET A 75 18.99 16.57 -0.14
CA MET A 75 18.11 16.35 1.02
C MET A 75 16.72 15.85 0.64
N GLN A 76 16.23 16.16 -0.56
CA GLN A 76 14.91 15.70 -1.01
C GLN A 76 14.94 14.22 -1.41
N GLY A 77 15.94 13.79 -2.18
CA GLY A 77 16.10 12.39 -2.58
C GLY A 77 16.27 11.48 -1.37
N MET A 78 17.04 11.90 -0.35
CA MET A 78 17.14 11.15 0.90
C MET A 78 15.78 10.95 1.60
N LYS A 79 14.88 11.94 1.52
CA LYS A 79 13.51 11.83 2.06
C LYS A 79 12.65 10.91 1.21
N ASP A 80 12.80 10.98 -0.12
CA ASP A 80 12.07 10.12 -1.05
C ASP A 80 12.48 8.64 -0.87
N ALA A 81 13.79 8.35 -0.73
CA ALA A 81 14.29 7.01 -0.42
C ALA A 81 13.74 6.48 0.90
N ALA A 82 13.74 7.32 1.95
CA ALA A 82 13.16 6.95 3.24
C ALA A 82 11.66 6.64 3.11
N PHE A 83 10.91 7.43 2.34
CA PHE A 83 9.50 7.21 2.09
C PHE A 83 9.25 5.89 1.34
N ILE A 84 9.99 5.63 0.26
CA ILE A 84 9.85 4.41 -0.54
C ILE A 84 10.18 3.18 0.31
N ALA A 85 11.29 3.19 1.06
CA ALA A 85 11.65 2.07 1.95
C ALA A 85 10.58 1.83 3.04
N ALA A 86 9.96 2.89 3.55
CA ALA A 86 8.87 2.78 4.52
C ALA A 86 7.55 2.25 3.92
N HIS A 87 7.38 2.28 2.59
CA HIS A 87 6.20 1.79 1.86
C HIS A 87 6.53 0.53 1.05
N ASP A 88 7.37 -0.35 1.61
CA ASP A 88 7.78 -1.58 0.95
C ASP A 88 6.59 -2.54 0.70
N PRO A 89 6.67 -3.43 -0.31
CA PRO A 89 5.60 -4.34 -0.64
C PRO A 89 5.14 -5.23 0.50
N ALA A 90 6.03 -5.67 1.40
CA ALA A 90 5.62 -6.49 2.53
C ALA A 90 4.75 -5.72 3.52
N ARG A 91 5.01 -4.41 3.73
CA ARG A 91 4.10 -3.54 4.49
C ARG A 91 2.78 -3.35 3.76
N VAL A 92 2.81 -3.01 2.46
CA VAL A 92 1.59 -2.77 1.66
C VAL A 92 0.67 -3.99 1.69
N LEU A 93 1.21 -5.20 1.55
CA LEU A 93 0.44 -6.44 1.64
C LEU A 93 -0.23 -6.63 3.01
N ARG A 94 0.43 -6.27 4.12
CA ARG A 94 -0.19 -6.29 5.46
C ARG A 94 -1.33 -5.27 5.58
N GLU A 95 -1.20 -4.10 4.97
CA GLU A 95 -2.27 -3.10 4.96
C GLU A 95 -3.47 -3.55 4.13
N ILE A 96 -3.23 -4.17 2.97
CA ILE A 96 -4.28 -4.75 2.13
C ILE A 96 -5.03 -5.84 2.90
N ASP A 97 -4.32 -6.74 3.56
CA ASP A 97 -4.93 -7.79 4.39
C ASP A 97 -5.81 -7.19 5.49
N ALA A 98 -5.32 -6.18 6.21
CA ALA A 98 -6.10 -5.47 7.22
C ALA A 98 -7.38 -4.84 6.63
N LYS A 99 -7.29 -4.18 5.48
CA LYS A 99 -8.45 -3.58 4.79
C LYS A 99 -9.46 -4.65 4.34
N ARG A 100 -8.99 -5.81 3.85
CA ARG A 100 -9.87 -6.95 3.51
C ARG A 100 -10.62 -7.46 4.74
N GLN A 101 -9.94 -7.62 5.88
CA GLN A 101 -10.57 -8.04 7.13
C GLN A 101 -11.61 -7.02 7.63
N MET A 102 -11.38 -5.72 7.43
CA MET A 102 -12.36 -4.67 7.75
C MET A 102 -13.62 -4.80 6.88
N ILE A 103 -13.46 -4.90 5.56
CA ILE A 103 -14.58 -5.06 4.61
C ILE A 103 -15.39 -6.31 4.94
N GLU A 104 -14.71 -7.43 5.20
CA GLU A 104 -15.36 -8.69 5.55
C GLU A 104 -16.13 -8.59 6.87
N THR A 105 -15.53 -7.97 7.89
CA THR A 105 -16.19 -7.77 9.19
C THR A 105 -17.45 -6.92 9.07
N ILE A 106 -17.39 -5.85 8.27
CA ILE A 106 -18.53 -4.97 8.01
C ILE A 106 -19.64 -5.73 7.27
N THR A 107 -19.28 -6.41 6.18
CA THR A 107 -20.23 -7.13 5.31
C THR A 107 -20.92 -8.27 6.06
N ARG A 108 -20.15 -9.11 6.77
CA ARG A 108 -20.69 -10.23 7.55
C ARG A 108 -21.68 -9.77 8.62
N ARG A 109 -21.39 -8.67 9.31
CA ARG A 109 -22.29 -8.12 10.33
C ARG A 109 -23.56 -7.56 9.71
N TYR A 110 -23.46 -6.90 8.55
CA TYR A 110 -24.63 -6.43 7.81
C TYR A 110 -25.57 -7.59 7.42
N GLU A 111 -25.03 -8.65 6.83
CA GLU A 111 -25.82 -9.82 6.44
C GLU A 111 -26.48 -10.53 7.64
N ALA A 112 -25.73 -10.74 8.72
CA ALA A 112 -26.29 -11.32 9.95
C ALA A 112 -27.44 -10.48 10.53
N SER A 113 -27.30 -9.15 10.45
CA SER A 113 -28.28 -8.20 10.96
C SER A 113 -29.56 -8.16 10.10
N LYS A 114 -29.41 -8.29 8.77
CA LYS A 114 -30.52 -8.39 7.81
C LYS A 114 -31.35 -9.66 8.01
N ALA A 115 -30.69 -10.78 8.35
CA ALA A 115 -31.35 -12.05 8.63
C ALA A 115 -32.15 -12.07 9.96
N SER A 116 -31.84 -11.20 10.93
CA SER A 116 -32.39 -11.28 12.29
C SER A 116 -33.76 -10.61 12.48
N SER A 117 -34.31 -9.89 11.49
CA SER A 117 -35.63 -9.21 11.52
C SER A 117 -35.94 -8.31 12.73
N THR A 118 -34.99 -8.05 13.63
CA THR A 118 -35.22 -7.40 14.93
C THR A 118 -34.24 -6.25 15.13
N SER A 119 -34.79 -5.03 15.17
CA SER A 119 -34.32 -3.84 15.91
C SER A 119 -34.17 -2.57 15.07
N THR A 120 -34.81 -1.50 15.51
CA THR A 120 -34.62 -0.11 15.04
C THR A 120 -33.18 0.40 15.21
N SER A 121 -32.33 -0.27 16.02
CA SER A 121 -30.90 0.03 16.16
C SER A 121 -30.05 -0.35 14.94
N LEU A 122 -30.59 -1.14 14.02
CA LEU A 122 -29.94 -1.57 12.77
C LEU A 122 -29.56 -0.39 11.86
N GLY A 123 -30.42 0.63 11.77
CA GLY A 123 -30.23 1.76 10.86
C GLY A 123 -29.01 2.60 11.22
N ALA A 124 -28.86 2.97 12.50
CA ALA A 124 -27.75 3.80 12.96
C ALA A 124 -26.40 3.07 12.89
N GLU A 125 -26.36 1.78 13.23
CA GLU A 125 -25.13 0.98 13.16
C GLU A 125 -24.68 0.74 11.71
N TRP A 126 -25.63 0.61 10.78
CA TRP A 126 -25.32 0.49 9.37
C TRP A 126 -24.76 1.78 8.76
N VAL A 127 -25.30 2.94 9.13
CA VAL A 127 -24.78 4.24 8.65
C VAL A 127 -23.29 4.39 8.96
N VAL A 128 -22.88 4.13 10.22
CA VAL A 128 -21.47 4.19 10.62
C VAL A 128 -20.60 3.23 9.81
N ARG A 129 -21.10 2.01 9.54
CA ARG A 129 -20.38 1.01 8.74
C ARG A 129 -20.23 1.42 7.27
N ALA A 130 -21.28 2.00 6.69
CA ALA A 130 -21.25 2.52 5.33
C ALA A 130 -20.22 3.66 5.21
N ASP A 131 -20.11 4.52 6.22
CA ASP A 131 -19.11 5.59 6.23
C ASP A 131 -17.67 5.07 6.28
N VAL A 132 -17.42 3.99 7.04
CA VAL A 132 -16.10 3.34 7.02
C VAL A 132 -15.76 2.82 5.61
N LEU A 133 -16.71 2.22 4.90
CA LEU A 133 -16.49 1.77 3.52
C LEU A 133 -16.22 2.95 2.57
N ARG A 134 -16.94 4.06 2.72
CA ARG A 134 -16.69 5.29 1.95
C ARG A 134 -15.31 5.88 2.22
N LEU A 135 -14.88 5.90 3.49
CA LEU A 135 -13.55 6.34 3.89
C LEU A 135 -12.45 5.44 3.30
N LEU A 136 -12.65 4.13 3.27
CA LEU A 136 -11.74 3.19 2.61
C LEU A 136 -11.67 3.38 1.09
N ALA A 137 -12.69 3.98 0.48
CA ALA A 137 -12.74 4.27 -0.95
C ALA A 137 -12.04 5.58 -1.33
N LEU A 138 -11.81 6.50 -0.39
CA LEU A 138 -11.18 7.80 -0.65
C LEU A 138 -9.84 7.73 -1.39
N PRO A 139 -8.91 6.79 -1.08
CA PRO A 139 -7.64 6.69 -1.79
C PRO A 139 -7.79 6.31 -3.27
N TYR A 140 -8.98 5.87 -3.69
CA TYR A 140 -9.27 5.39 -5.04
C TYR A 140 -10.19 6.33 -5.82
N ALA A 141 -10.36 7.58 -5.37
CA ALA A 141 -11.25 8.56 -6.01
C ALA A 141 -10.88 8.89 -7.47
N ASP A 142 -9.63 8.64 -7.85
CA ASP A 142 -9.08 8.81 -9.19
C ASP A 142 -9.20 7.54 -10.07
N ARG A 143 -9.68 6.42 -9.51
CA ARG A 143 -9.77 5.16 -10.24
C ARG A 143 -11.05 5.05 -11.08
N PRO A 144 -10.97 4.45 -12.29
CA PRO A 144 -12.15 4.14 -13.08
C PRO A 144 -13.17 3.32 -12.27
N GLY A 145 -14.44 3.71 -12.38
CA GLY A 145 -15.54 3.06 -11.67
C GLY A 145 -15.80 3.59 -10.25
N TYR A 146 -14.97 4.50 -9.72
CA TYR A 146 -15.34 5.28 -8.54
C TYR A 146 -16.60 6.10 -8.82
N ARG A 147 -17.55 6.10 -7.88
CA ARG A 147 -18.80 6.87 -7.98
C ARG A 147 -18.79 8.00 -6.94
N GLU A 148 -19.15 9.22 -7.34
CA GLU A 148 -19.17 10.38 -6.42
C GLU A 148 -20.12 10.19 -5.23
N GLU A 149 -21.15 9.35 -5.35
CA GLU A 149 -22.02 8.95 -4.23
C GLU A 149 -21.32 8.15 -3.11
N TRP A 150 -20.09 7.67 -3.36
CA TRP A 150 -19.23 7.02 -2.37
C TRP A 150 -18.32 8.00 -1.63
N ARG A 151 -18.32 9.28 -2.01
CA ARG A 151 -17.63 10.32 -1.24
C ARG A 151 -18.43 10.57 0.06
N PRO A 152 -17.78 10.54 1.24
CA PRO A 152 -18.41 10.87 2.52
C PRO A 152 -19.00 12.29 2.56
#